data_AF-A0A534JH06-F1
#
_entry.id   AF-A0A534JH06-F1
#
_cell.length_a   1.000
_cell.length_b   1.000
_cell.length_c   1.000
_cell.angle_alpha   90.00
_cell.angle_beta   90.00
_cell.angle_gamma   90.00
#
_symmetry.space_group_name_H-M   'P 1'
#
loop_
_entity.id
_entity.type
_entity.pdbx_description
1 polymer ?
#
loop_
_entity_poly.entity_id
_entity_poly.type
_entity_poly.pdbx_seq_one_letter_code
_entity_poly.pdbx_strand_id
1 'polypeptide(L)'
;MSQVTRKHGPWIFDLPSRTRPIIDRCANELALSRNIRRTLEDVNPSGGGPWDYSDNLAVGTVKVLSRPTILGPRAKASCRDSVLTLAMDLRPIPDHAALLIDGTILAVADLHIGIEEELTEAGVHIPPQADRMAKEVEALAAQYRATTLVVLGDVKHFVPKMASRERRDVFLFFQRLLGTFDAIYVAQGNHDGLLRHVVPRAVKFRASPGFVLGDVGFCHGHAWPYRKVMAAKALVMGHNHPAVAFRDVMGSRTIQPCWMRIPFRRRHKRYAKLPREAVVVPALNELCGGVPVNDLRVNFLGPLFDPALLRTDDADIHLLDGTHLGKLREIRVDAGFRREDYRQ
;
A
#
# COMPACT_ATOMS: atom_id res chain seq x y z
N MET A 1 -20.95 15.40 -18.16
CA MET A 1 -21.15 14.09 -18.83
C MET A 1 -20.24 14.08 -20.06
N SER A 2 -19.57 13.00 -20.46
CA SER A 2 -19.42 11.63 -19.91
C SER A 2 -17.98 11.43 -19.39
N GLN A 3 -17.74 10.79 -18.24
CA GLN A 3 -17.60 9.33 -18.07
C GLN A 3 -16.76 8.62 -19.14
N VAL A 4 -15.49 8.34 -18.79
CA VAL A 4 -14.63 7.34 -19.43
C VAL A 4 -14.37 6.24 -18.41
N THR A 5 -14.90 5.04 -18.64
CA THR A 5 -14.81 3.90 -17.71
C THR A 5 -13.56 3.06 -17.97
N ARG A 6 -12.44 3.35 -17.29
CA ARG A 6 -11.27 2.47 -17.30
C ARG A 6 -11.55 1.19 -16.50
N LYS A 7 -11.65 0.05 -17.19
CA LYS A 7 -11.65 -1.28 -16.55
C LYS A 7 -10.23 -1.59 -16.07
N HIS A 8 -9.96 -1.43 -14.78
CA HIS A 8 -8.73 -1.92 -14.16
C HIS A 8 -8.91 -3.37 -13.72
N GLY A 9 -8.17 -4.29 -14.36
CA GLY A 9 -7.96 -5.64 -13.83
C GLY A 9 -6.91 -5.63 -12.70
N PRO A 10 -6.90 -6.61 -11.81
CA PRO A 10 -5.88 -6.73 -10.77
C PRO A 10 -4.53 -7.12 -11.39
N TRP A 11 -3.52 -6.26 -11.25
CA TRP A 11 -2.15 -6.58 -11.62
C TRP A 11 -1.53 -7.52 -10.57
N ILE A 12 -0.93 -8.61 -11.03
CA ILE A 12 -0.10 -9.51 -10.22
C ILE A 12 1.36 -9.20 -10.55
N PHE A 13 2.15 -8.87 -9.54
CA PHE A 13 3.58 -8.59 -9.70
C PHE A 13 4.39 -9.88 -9.46
N ASP A 14 4.93 -10.45 -10.53
CA ASP A 14 5.82 -11.61 -10.44
C ASP A 14 7.18 -11.24 -9.84
N LEU A 15 7.72 -12.13 -9.01
CA LEU A 15 9.06 -11.98 -8.44
C LEU A 15 10.13 -12.26 -9.51
N PRO A 16 11.19 -11.44 -9.63
CA PRO A 16 12.17 -11.58 -10.72
C PRO A 16 13.00 -12.86 -10.60
N SER A 17 12.67 -13.84 -11.44
CA SER A 17 13.57 -14.95 -11.73
C SER A 17 14.77 -14.46 -12.56
N ARG A 18 15.95 -15.04 -12.33
CA ARG A 18 17.20 -14.59 -12.97
C ARG A 18 17.47 -15.35 -14.26
N THR A 19 17.56 -14.67 -15.41
CA THR A 19 18.70 -14.80 -16.36
C THR A 19 18.69 -13.79 -17.53
N ARG A 20 19.74 -12.94 -17.55
CA ARG A 20 20.51 -12.42 -18.72
C ARG A 20 19.81 -11.59 -19.83
N PRO A 21 20.55 -10.68 -20.50
CA PRO A 21 20.01 -9.80 -21.54
C PRO A 21 20.06 -10.41 -22.95
N ILE A 22 19.25 -9.84 -23.85
CA ILE A 22 19.37 -9.94 -25.31
C ILE A 22 19.37 -8.49 -25.86
N ILE A 23 20.19 -8.23 -26.87
CA ILE A 23 20.29 -6.95 -27.60
C ILE A 23 19.90 -7.22 -29.06
N ASP A 24 19.33 -6.22 -29.75
CA ASP A 24 18.81 -6.27 -31.13
C ASP A 24 17.56 -7.18 -31.32
N ARG A 25 16.56 -6.86 -32.16
CA ARG A 25 16.55 -6.00 -33.36
C ARG A 25 15.14 -5.56 -33.79
N CYS A 26 15.06 -4.55 -34.66
CA CYS A 26 13.90 -4.13 -35.51
C CYS A 26 12.65 -3.60 -34.73
N ALA A 27 11.99 -2.49 -35.06
CA ALA A 27 11.84 -1.64 -36.26
C ALA A 27 10.88 -2.19 -37.34
N ASN A 28 9.84 -1.39 -37.68
CA ASN A 28 8.63 -1.73 -38.45
C ASN A 28 7.73 -2.78 -37.74
N GLU A 29 6.40 -2.75 -37.85
CA GLU A 29 5.57 -2.23 -38.95
C GLU A 29 4.56 -1.13 -38.57
N LEU A 30 4.30 -0.28 -39.56
CA LEU A 30 3.12 0.59 -39.63
C LEU A 30 2.05 -0.08 -40.50
N ALA A 31 0.79 0.21 -40.19
CA ALA A 31 -0.41 -0.06 -40.99
C ALA A 31 -0.79 -1.53 -41.26
N LEU A 32 -1.92 -1.96 -40.67
CA LEU A 32 -2.90 -2.72 -41.44
C LEU A 32 -4.35 -2.22 -41.21
N SER A 33 -4.98 -1.92 -42.35
CA SER A 33 -6.43 -1.95 -42.63
C SER A 33 -7.43 -1.32 -41.63
N ARG A 34 -7.82 -0.06 -41.91
CA ARG A 34 -9.19 0.41 -41.66
C ARG A 34 -10.10 -0.03 -42.81
N ASN A 35 -11.17 -0.76 -42.51
CA ASN A 35 -12.43 -0.95 -43.26
C ASN A 35 -13.29 -1.93 -42.41
N ILE A 36 -14.63 -1.92 -42.34
CA ILE A 36 -15.70 -1.52 -43.29
C ILE A 36 -16.71 -0.52 -42.62
N ARG A 37 -17.64 0.04 -43.40
CA ARG A 37 -18.65 1.07 -43.03
C ARG A 37 -20.08 0.50 -42.84
N ARG A 38 -20.93 1.23 -42.06
CA ARG A 38 -22.44 1.25 -42.09
C ARG A 38 -23.15 -0.06 -41.66
N THR A 39 -24.41 -0.14 -41.20
CA THR A 39 -25.57 0.75 -40.83
C THR A 39 -26.50 -0.10 -39.91
N LEU A 40 -27.57 0.33 -39.20
CA LEU A 40 -28.40 1.56 -39.03
C LEU A 40 -28.42 1.94 -37.51
N GLU A 41 -28.75 3.17 -37.06
CA GLU A 41 -30.06 3.85 -36.86
C GLU A 41 -31.12 3.12 -35.98
N ASP A 42 -31.23 3.60 -34.73
CA ASP A 42 -32.41 3.92 -33.90
C ASP A 42 -33.69 3.04 -33.91
N VAL A 43 -33.93 2.33 -32.79
CA VAL A 43 -35.21 2.36 -32.05
C VAL A 43 -34.95 2.23 -30.53
N ASN A 44 -35.59 3.08 -29.73
CA ASN A 44 -35.71 3.02 -28.25
C ASN A 44 -36.87 3.95 -27.83
N PRO A 45 -37.55 3.80 -26.66
CA PRO A 45 -37.71 2.68 -25.73
C PRO A 45 -39.18 2.16 -25.67
N SER A 46 -39.46 1.12 -24.87
CA SER A 46 -40.52 1.12 -23.82
C SER A 46 -40.98 -0.30 -23.39
N GLY A 47 -41.50 -0.39 -22.16
CA GLY A 47 -42.60 -1.31 -21.81
C GLY A 47 -42.28 -2.64 -21.11
N GLY A 48 -42.65 -2.73 -19.82
CA GLY A 48 -43.19 -3.95 -19.19
C GLY A 48 -42.26 -5.15 -18.92
N GLY A 49 -42.08 -5.48 -17.63
CA GLY A 49 -42.03 -6.89 -17.21
C GLY A 49 -43.37 -7.29 -16.59
N PRO A 50 -43.43 -8.31 -15.72
CA PRO A 50 -42.54 -9.47 -15.62
C PRO A 50 -43.33 -10.80 -15.77
N TRP A 51 -42.68 -11.87 -16.26
CA TRP A 51 -43.27 -13.21 -16.21
C TRP A 51 -42.26 -14.25 -15.73
N ASP A 52 -42.57 -14.81 -14.57
CA ASP A 52 -42.01 -16.05 -14.04
C ASP A 52 -42.76 -17.23 -14.66
N TYR A 53 -42.08 -18.35 -14.89
CA TYR A 53 -42.71 -19.65 -15.18
C TYR A 53 -41.76 -20.81 -14.90
N SER A 54 -42.25 -21.74 -14.09
CA SER A 54 -41.59 -23.01 -13.76
C SER A 54 -41.95 -24.14 -14.74
N ASP A 55 -41.40 -25.32 -14.47
CA ASP A 55 -41.88 -26.65 -14.90
C ASP A 55 -41.57 -27.21 -16.30
N ASN A 56 -40.48 -28.01 -16.33
CA ASN A 56 -40.53 -29.49 -16.43
C ASN A 56 -41.13 -30.24 -17.65
N LEU A 57 -40.34 -31.24 -18.10
CA LEU A 57 -40.73 -32.59 -18.59
C LEU A 57 -41.42 -32.81 -19.96
N ALA A 58 -40.60 -33.12 -20.98
CA ALA A 58 -40.78 -34.21 -21.97
C ALA A 58 -39.43 -34.38 -22.74
N VAL A 59 -38.70 -35.51 -22.76
CA VAL A 59 -39.00 -36.89 -23.20
C VAL A 59 -39.32 -36.98 -24.71
N GLY A 60 -38.33 -37.39 -25.50
CA GLY A 60 -38.43 -37.69 -26.94
C GLY A 60 -37.19 -38.47 -27.42
N THR A 61 -37.35 -39.39 -28.39
CA THR A 61 -36.44 -40.55 -28.52
C THR A 61 -35.66 -40.69 -29.84
N VAL A 62 -34.40 -41.12 -29.69
CA VAL A 62 -33.64 -42.04 -30.56
C VAL A 62 -33.34 -41.65 -32.03
N LYS A 63 -32.04 -41.53 -32.33
CA LYS A 63 -31.42 -42.36 -33.39
C LYS A 63 -29.94 -42.64 -33.10
N VAL A 64 -29.54 -43.90 -33.27
CA VAL A 64 -28.15 -44.38 -33.08
C VAL A 64 -27.59 -44.82 -34.42
N LEU A 65 -26.37 -44.37 -34.76
CA LEU A 65 -25.57 -44.96 -35.84
C LEU A 65 -24.08 -45.03 -35.45
N SER A 66 -23.53 -46.25 -35.56
CA SER A 66 -22.12 -46.64 -35.81
C SER A 66 -20.95 -45.84 -35.20
N ARG A 67 -20.10 -46.56 -34.45
CA ARG A 67 -18.72 -46.16 -34.09
C ARG A 67 -17.81 -45.99 -35.33
N PRO A 68 -16.63 -45.38 -35.15
CA PRO A 68 -15.42 -46.21 -35.13
C PRO A 68 -14.66 -46.18 -33.79
N THR A 69 -13.91 -47.24 -33.53
CA THR A 69 -13.11 -47.40 -32.29
C THR A 69 -11.68 -46.91 -32.52
N ILE A 70 -11.18 -46.01 -31.68
CA ILE A 70 -9.74 -45.72 -31.55
C ILE A 70 -9.37 -45.77 -30.06
N LEU A 71 -8.33 -46.52 -29.71
CA LEU A 71 -7.80 -46.56 -28.35
C LEU A 71 -6.92 -45.32 -28.10
N GLY A 72 -7.29 -44.51 -27.09
CA GLY A 72 -6.43 -43.51 -26.47
C GLY A 72 -6.19 -43.87 -24.99
N PRO A 73 -4.98 -43.66 -24.44
CA PRO A 73 -4.67 -44.08 -23.07
C PRO A 73 -5.44 -43.25 -22.02
N ARG A 74 -5.82 -43.91 -20.92
CA ARG A 74 -6.46 -43.27 -19.76
C ARG A 74 -5.51 -42.27 -19.07
N ALA A 75 -5.56 -41.00 -19.46
CA ALA A 75 -5.09 -39.91 -18.63
C ALA A 75 -5.98 -39.85 -17.37
N LYS A 76 -5.46 -40.29 -16.21
CA LYS A 76 -6.16 -40.10 -14.94
C LYS A 76 -6.31 -38.60 -14.69
N ALA A 77 -7.52 -38.15 -14.36
CA ALA A 77 -7.73 -36.82 -13.82
C ALA A 77 -7.00 -36.71 -12.47
N SER A 78 -5.78 -36.16 -12.50
CA SER A 78 -5.18 -35.62 -11.28
C SER A 78 -5.76 -34.23 -11.10
N CYS A 79 -6.85 -34.14 -10.33
CA CYS A 79 -7.11 -32.91 -9.60
C CYS A 79 -5.91 -32.71 -8.68
N ARG A 80 -4.93 -31.94 -9.15
CA ARG A 80 -4.02 -31.26 -8.26
C ARG A 80 -4.82 -30.10 -7.73
N ASP A 81 -5.38 -30.28 -6.54
CA ASP A 81 -5.64 -29.17 -5.64
C ASP A 81 -4.30 -28.46 -5.43
N SER A 82 -3.99 -27.54 -6.33
CA SER A 82 -2.98 -26.54 -6.11
C SER A 82 -3.52 -25.69 -4.98
N VAL A 83 -3.20 -26.12 -3.75
CA VAL A 83 -3.14 -25.26 -2.59
C VAL A 83 -2.10 -24.19 -2.95
N LEU A 84 -2.60 -23.17 -3.63
CA LEU A 84 -1.89 -21.92 -3.85
C LEU A 84 -1.58 -21.42 -2.45
N THR A 85 -0.34 -21.67 -2.04
CA THR A 85 0.25 -21.02 -0.89
C THR A 85 0.31 -19.56 -1.30
N LEU A 86 -0.76 -18.80 -1.02
CA LEU A 86 -0.88 -17.42 -1.47
C LEU A 86 0.40 -16.71 -1.05
N ALA A 87 1.09 -16.16 -2.04
CA ALA A 87 2.21 -15.28 -1.75
C ALA A 87 1.63 -14.13 -0.93
N MET A 88 2.21 -13.90 0.25
CA MET A 88 1.79 -12.84 1.16
C MET A 88 1.75 -11.52 0.39
N ASP A 89 0.57 -10.93 0.34
CA ASP A 89 0.21 -9.92 -0.65
C ASP A 89 0.39 -8.54 -0.02
N LEU A 90 1.41 -7.80 -0.49
CA LEU A 90 1.75 -6.45 -0.02
C LEU A 90 1.66 -5.48 -1.20
N ARG A 91 0.47 -4.95 -1.47
CA ARG A 91 0.18 -4.05 -2.60
C ARG A 91 0.00 -2.62 -2.13
N PRO A 92 0.93 -1.70 -2.47
CA PRO A 92 0.64 -0.27 -2.46
C PRO A 92 -0.64 0.03 -3.22
N ILE A 93 -1.47 0.92 -2.69
CA ILE A 93 -2.62 1.46 -3.41
C ILE A 93 -2.10 2.58 -4.32
N PRO A 94 -2.35 2.54 -5.64
CA PRO A 94 -1.93 3.60 -6.55
C PRO A 94 -2.46 4.96 -6.11
N ASP A 95 -1.63 5.99 -6.25
CA ASP A 95 -1.90 7.39 -5.92
C ASP A 95 -2.16 7.70 -4.43
N HIS A 96 -2.07 6.71 -3.53
CA HIS A 96 -2.33 6.85 -2.09
C HIS A 96 -1.18 6.36 -1.20
N ALA A 97 -0.98 6.99 -0.05
CA ALA A 97 -0.04 6.57 0.99
C ALA A 97 -0.59 5.43 1.87
N ALA A 98 -1.15 4.38 1.23
CA ALA A 98 -1.83 3.29 1.89
C ALA A 98 -1.46 1.92 1.28
N LEU A 99 -1.27 0.92 2.14
CA LEU A 99 -0.83 -0.42 1.79
C LEU A 99 -1.96 -1.42 2.03
N LEU A 100 -2.42 -2.12 0.98
CA LEU A 100 -3.34 -3.24 1.10
C LEU A 100 -2.55 -4.53 1.35
N ILE A 101 -2.97 -5.27 2.37
CA ILE A 101 -2.30 -6.46 2.88
C ILE A 101 -3.29 -7.63 2.90
N ASP A 102 -2.91 -8.74 2.24
CA ASP A 102 -3.72 -9.97 2.11
C ASP A 102 -5.20 -9.68 1.77
N GLY A 103 -5.42 -8.68 0.91
CA GLY A 103 -6.72 -8.22 0.43
C GLY A 103 -7.71 -7.66 1.48
N THR A 104 -7.33 -7.58 2.76
CA THR A 104 -8.30 -7.37 3.87
C THR A 104 -7.82 -6.41 4.96
N ILE A 105 -6.50 -6.21 5.08
CA ILE A 105 -5.91 -5.25 6.02
C ILE A 105 -5.46 -4.02 5.23
N LEU A 106 -5.93 -2.84 5.61
CA LEU A 106 -5.43 -1.55 5.13
C LEU A 106 -4.41 -1.01 6.16
N ALA A 107 -3.22 -0.63 5.71
CA ALA A 107 -2.20 -0.03 6.55
C ALA A 107 -1.82 1.39 6.07
N VAL A 108 -1.76 2.34 7.01
CA VAL A 108 -1.37 3.75 6.79
C VAL A 108 -0.39 4.18 7.88
N ALA A 109 0.38 5.23 7.66
CA ALA A 109 1.41 5.71 8.58
C ALA A 109 1.33 7.22 8.83
N ASP A 110 1.90 7.66 9.96
CA ASP A 110 2.32 9.03 10.22
C ASP A 110 1.21 10.07 9.90
N LEU A 111 0.18 10.10 10.76
CA LEU A 111 -1.00 10.95 10.57
C LEU A 111 -0.80 12.37 11.12
N HIS A 112 0.03 12.55 12.15
CA HIS A 112 0.33 13.82 12.82
C HIS A 112 -0.87 14.78 12.94
N ILE A 113 -2.02 14.28 13.41
CA ILE A 113 -3.19 15.11 13.70
C ILE A 113 -2.77 16.19 14.71
N GLY A 114 -2.98 17.47 14.39
CA GLY A 114 -2.54 18.62 15.19
C GLY A 114 -1.38 19.44 14.60
N ILE A 115 -0.69 18.94 13.55
CA ILE A 115 0.38 19.68 12.84
C ILE A 115 -0.08 21.03 12.27
N GLU A 116 -1.38 21.18 12.03
CA GLU A 116 -2.02 22.41 11.56
C GLU A 116 -1.93 23.55 12.60
N GLU A 117 -1.77 23.22 13.89
CA GLU A 117 -1.57 24.20 14.95
C GLU A 117 -0.13 24.74 14.95
N GLU A 118 0.90 23.90 14.80
CA GLU A 118 2.30 24.35 14.62
C GLU A 118 2.45 25.22 13.35
N LEU A 119 1.86 24.80 12.23
CA LEU A 119 1.87 25.56 11.00
C LEU A 119 1.16 26.92 11.16
N THR A 120 0.08 26.98 11.96
CA THR A 120 -0.59 28.25 12.29
C THR A 120 0.28 29.15 13.17
N GLU A 121 1.05 28.60 14.13
CA GLU A 121 2.03 29.36 14.91
C GLU A 121 3.18 29.89 14.02
N ALA A 122 3.57 29.14 12.98
CA ALA A 122 4.49 29.57 11.93
C ALA A 122 3.87 30.54 10.89
N GLY A 123 2.62 31.00 11.10
CA GLY A 123 1.93 31.97 10.25
C GLY A 123 1.22 31.38 9.02
N VAL A 124 1.20 30.05 8.86
CA VAL A 124 0.57 29.33 7.74
C VAL A 124 -0.73 28.69 8.21
N HIS A 125 -1.84 29.39 8.07
CA HIS A 125 -3.14 28.88 8.53
C HIS A 125 -3.71 27.81 7.58
N ILE A 126 -3.88 26.59 8.08
CA ILE A 126 -4.45 25.45 7.34
C ILE A 126 -5.67 24.90 8.12
N PRO A 127 -6.79 24.55 7.44
CA PRO A 127 -7.91 23.85 8.09
C PRO A 127 -7.51 22.48 8.65
N PRO A 128 -8.24 21.92 9.65
CA PRO A 128 -7.96 20.58 10.17
C PRO A 128 -8.13 19.47 9.12
N GLN A 129 -7.15 18.58 9.03
CA GLN A 129 -7.05 17.49 8.06
C GLN A 129 -7.57 16.14 8.60
N ALA A 130 -7.80 16.00 9.91
CA ALA A 130 -8.24 14.75 10.52
C ALA A 130 -9.50 14.15 9.84
N ASP A 131 -10.54 14.96 9.59
CA ASP A 131 -11.75 14.50 8.91
C ASP A 131 -11.53 14.20 7.41
N ARG A 132 -10.56 14.87 6.76
CA ARG A 132 -10.15 14.58 5.37
C ARG A 132 -9.47 13.21 5.30
N MET A 133 -8.49 12.95 6.16
CA MET A 133 -7.80 11.66 6.24
C MET A 133 -8.75 10.53 6.62
N ALA A 134 -9.72 10.76 7.52
CA ALA A 134 -10.73 9.76 7.86
C ALA A 134 -11.58 9.38 6.63
N LYS A 135 -12.08 10.37 5.88
CA LYS A 135 -12.83 10.15 4.63
C LYS A 135 -12.03 9.40 3.56
N GLU A 136 -10.74 9.69 3.43
CA GLU A 136 -9.84 8.98 2.51
C GLU A 136 -9.71 7.50 2.91
N VAL A 137 -9.39 7.24 4.19
CA VAL A 137 -9.26 5.87 4.73
C VAL A 137 -10.57 5.08 4.62
N GLU A 138 -11.73 5.72 4.80
CA GLU A 138 -13.05 5.11 4.55
C GLU A 138 -13.29 4.79 3.07
N ALA A 139 -12.96 5.72 2.16
CA ALA A 139 -13.12 5.51 0.72
C ALA A 139 -12.25 4.35 0.23
N LEU A 140 -11.00 4.26 0.71
CA LEU A 140 -10.09 3.15 0.45
C LEU A 140 -10.61 1.83 1.04
N ALA A 141 -11.14 1.84 2.26
CA ALA A 141 -11.76 0.66 2.87
C ALA A 141 -12.95 0.14 2.05
N ALA A 142 -13.83 1.03 1.59
CA ALA A 142 -14.97 0.68 0.75
C ALA A 142 -14.55 0.17 -0.64
N GLN A 143 -13.57 0.82 -1.28
CA GLN A 143 -13.06 0.46 -2.61
C GLN A 143 -12.37 -0.90 -2.62
N TYR A 144 -11.53 -1.18 -1.60
CA TYR A 144 -10.73 -2.40 -1.53
C TYR A 144 -11.32 -3.49 -0.62
N ARG A 145 -12.46 -3.22 0.04
CA ARG A 145 -13.15 -4.10 0.99
C ARG A 145 -12.28 -4.51 2.20
N ALA A 146 -11.41 -3.60 2.64
CA ALA A 146 -10.56 -3.82 3.80
C ALA A 146 -11.37 -3.68 5.10
N THR A 147 -11.38 -4.74 5.93
CA THR A 147 -12.15 -4.78 7.19
C THR A 147 -11.30 -4.51 8.42
N THR A 148 -9.97 -4.52 8.29
CA THR A 148 -9.04 -4.21 9.37
C THR A 148 -8.16 -3.01 9.00
N LEU A 149 -8.03 -2.05 9.92
CA LEU A 149 -7.10 -0.92 9.80
C LEU A 149 -5.87 -1.13 10.70
N VAL A 150 -4.69 -0.83 10.17
CA VAL A 150 -3.44 -0.72 10.93
C VAL A 150 -2.86 0.68 10.74
N VAL A 151 -2.75 1.44 11.82
CA VAL A 151 -2.03 2.72 11.82
C VAL A 151 -0.62 2.51 12.37
N LEU A 152 0.39 2.88 11.60
CA LEU A 152 1.81 2.67 11.87
C LEU A 152 2.43 3.76 12.76
N GLY A 153 1.65 4.26 13.72
CA GLY A 153 2.10 5.24 14.72
C GLY A 153 2.08 6.69 14.24
N ASP A 154 2.52 7.56 15.14
CA ASP A 154 2.51 9.03 15.02
C ASP A 154 1.16 9.55 14.51
N VAL A 155 0.13 9.16 15.26
CA VAL A 155 -1.26 9.53 15.03
C VAL A 155 -1.51 11.00 15.33
N LYS A 156 -0.85 11.51 16.38
CA LYS A 156 -0.97 12.87 16.90
C LYS A 156 0.40 13.55 16.90
N HIS A 157 0.43 14.88 16.83
CA HIS A 157 1.64 15.62 16.48
C HIS A 157 2.45 16.11 17.70
N PHE A 158 1.84 16.73 18.71
CA PHE A 158 2.59 17.43 19.76
C PHE A 158 3.30 16.49 20.74
N VAL A 159 4.48 16.87 21.25
CA VAL A 159 5.27 16.06 22.21
C VAL A 159 5.86 16.95 23.31
N PRO A 160 5.91 16.51 24.59
CA PRO A 160 5.31 15.30 25.18
C PRO A 160 3.84 15.51 25.59
N LYS A 161 3.31 16.72 25.41
CA LYS A 161 1.93 17.10 25.73
C LYS A 161 0.95 16.57 24.66
N MET A 162 -0.31 16.96 24.79
CA MET A 162 -1.35 16.79 23.77
C MET A 162 -2.31 17.98 23.89
N ALA A 163 -2.64 18.65 22.79
CA ALA A 163 -3.54 19.79 22.80
C ALA A 163 -5.01 19.37 23.02
N SER A 164 -5.85 20.26 23.56
CA SER A 164 -7.27 19.96 23.82
C SER A 164 -8.05 19.72 22.52
N ARG A 165 -7.65 20.36 21.42
CA ARG A 165 -8.22 20.16 20.08
C ARG A 165 -7.71 18.88 19.45
N GLU A 166 -6.39 18.70 19.35
CA GLU A 166 -5.74 17.45 18.93
C GLU A 166 -6.35 16.22 19.62
N ARG A 167 -6.55 16.26 20.94
CA ARG A 167 -7.24 15.21 21.70
C ARG A 167 -8.64 14.90 21.17
N ARG A 168 -9.44 15.93 20.91
CA ARG A 168 -10.81 15.81 20.38
C ARG A 168 -10.79 15.22 18.97
N ASP A 169 -9.94 15.75 18.11
CA ASP A 169 -9.94 15.41 16.69
C ASP A 169 -9.38 13.99 16.47
N VAL A 170 -8.40 13.55 17.26
CA VAL A 170 -7.95 12.15 17.35
C VAL A 170 -9.04 11.21 17.87
N PHE A 171 -9.82 11.61 18.88
CA PHE A 171 -10.92 10.78 19.39
C PHE A 171 -12.03 10.63 18.32
N LEU A 172 -12.42 11.73 17.67
CA LEU A 172 -13.43 11.74 16.61
C LEU A 172 -12.97 10.95 15.38
N PHE A 173 -11.69 11.05 14.99
CA PHE A 173 -11.08 10.26 13.92
C PHE A 173 -11.29 8.76 14.14
N PHE A 174 -10.89 8.23 15.31
CA PHE A 174 -11.10 6.80 15.59
C PHE A 174 -12.56 6.43 15.85
N GLN A 175 -13.37 7.30 16.48
CA GLN A 175 -14.79 7.04 16.65
C GLN A 175 -15.50 6.88 15.30
N ARG A 176 -15.14 7.70 14.32
CA ARG A 176 -15.62 7.63 12.93
C ARG A 176 -15.21 6.31 12.26
N LEU A 177 -13.91 6.00 12.25
CA LEU A 177 -13.39 4.79 11.57
C LEU A 177 -13.87 3.47 12.21
N LEU A 178 -14.26 3.47 13.50
CA LEU A 178 -14.91 2.31 14.14
C LEU A 178 -16.31 2.00 13.58
N GLY A 179 -16.91 2.90 12.78
CA GLY A 179 -18.10 2.60 11.97
C GLY A 179 -17.80 1.89 10.64
N THR A 180 -16.52 1.69 10.30
CA THR A 180 -16.08 1.18 8.98
C THR A 180 -15.22 -0.08 9.07
N PHE A 181 -14.46 -0.27 10.16
CA PHE A 181 -13.56 -1.42 10.34
C PHE A 181 -13.96 -2.29 11.53
N ASP A 182 -14.00 -3.62 11.33
CA ASP A 182 -14.18 -4.64 12.37
C ASP A 182 -13.06 -4.60 13.43
N ALA A 183 -11.87 -4.13 13.03
CA ALA A 183 -10.72 -4.01 13.90
C ALA A 183 -9.81 -2.85 13.49
N ILE A 184 -9.44 -2.00 14.46
CA ILE A 184 -8.38 -0.99 14.30
C ILE A 184 -7.23 -1.34 15.25
N TYR A 185 -6.00 -1.34 14.73
CA TYR A 185 -4.76 -1.48 15.47
C TYR A 185 -3.89 -0.23 15.32
N VAL A 186 -3.12 0.12 16.35
CA VAL A 186 -2.13 1.20 16.28
C VAL A 186 -0.79 0.67 16.79
N ALA A 187 0.27 0.75 15.99
CA ALA A 187 1.64 0.52 16.45
C ALA A 187 2.22 1.84 16.96
N GLN A 188 2.35 2.00 18.28
CA GLN A 188 2.79 3.25 18.91
C GLN A 188 4.07 3.84 18.30
N GLY A 189 3.97 5.06 17.77
CA GLY A 189 5.07 5.93 17.37
C GLY A 189 5.64 6.78 18.50
N ASN A 190 6.60 7.66 18.19
CA ASN A 190 7.27 8.52 19.19
C ASN A 190 6.39 9.68 19.65
N HIS A 191 5.51 10.18 18.78
CA HIS A 191 4.59 11.28 19.09
C HIS A 191 3.36 10.78 19.87
N ASP A 192 3.04 9.47 19.80
CA ASP A 192 1.90 8.80 20.46
C ASP A 192 1.96 8.75 22.01
N GLY A 193 2.73 9.62 22.65
CA GLY A 193 2.69 9.86 24.10
C GLY A 193 1.26 10.17 24.58
N LEU A 194 0.83 9.53 25.67
CA LEU A 194 -0.51 9.59 26.26
C LEU A 194 -1.68 9.04 25.38
N LEU A 195 -1.46 8.72 24.10
CA LEU A 195 -2.52 8.41 23.13
C LEU A 195 -3.44 7.26 23.55
N ARG A 196 -2.91 6.24 24.25
CA ARG A 196 -3.68 5.11 24.82
C ARG A 196 -4.85 5.51 25.74
N HIS A 197 -4.85 6.74 26.26
CA HIS A 197 -5.88 7.29 27.14
C HIS A 197 -6.94 8.13 26.40
N VAL A 198 -6.78 8.29 25.07
CA VAL A 198 -7.61 9.14 24.21
C VAL A 198 -8.25 8.34 23.08
N VAL A 199 -7.59 7.30 22.55
CA VAL A 199 -8.24 6.40 21.59
C VAL A 199 -9.43 5.65 22.24
N PRO A 200 -10.55 5.44 21.52
CA PRO A 200 -11.65 4.62 22.01
C PRO A 200 -11.19 3.21 22.39
N ARG A 201 -11.79 2.61 23.43
CA ARG A 201 -11.38 1.30 23.99
C ARG A 201 -11.36 0.13 22.99
N ALA A 202 -12.06 0.23 21.87
CA ALA A 202 -12.06 -0.77 20.80
C ALA A 202 -10.79 -0.74 19.94
N VAL A 203 -10.04 0.38 19.93
CA VAL A 203 -8.78 0.52 19.20
C VAL A 203 -7.68 -0.28 19.91
N LYS A 204 -7.13 -1.26 19.21
CA LYS A 204 -6.14 -2.22 19.73
C LYS A 204 -4.75 -1.60 19.73
N PHE A 205 -4.52 -0.64 20.63
CA PHE A 205 -3.24 0.04 20.81
C PHE A 205 -2.11 -0.95 21.20
N ARG A 206 -0.97 -0.89 20.52
CA ARG A 206 0.20 -1.76 20.69
C ARG A 206 1.45 -0.94 20.96
N ALA A 207 2.28 -1.38 21.90
CA ALA A 207 3.53 -0.70 22.26
C ALA A 207 4.54 -0.66 21.10
N SER A 208 5.49 0.27 21.15
CA SER A 208 6.41 0.57 20.04
C SER A 208 7.28 -0.58 19.53
N PRO A 209 7.61 -1.65 20.28
CA PRO A 209 8.25 -2.85 19.73
C PRO A 209 7.33 -3.70 18.82
N GLY A 210 6.09 -3.25 18.55
CA GLY A 210 5.24 -3.75 17.48
C GLY A 210 4.40 -4.99 17.78
N PHE A 211 3.72 -5.47 16.75
CA PHE A 211 2.84 -6.64 16.78
C PHE A 211 2.89 -7.42 15.46
N VAL A 212 2.11 -8.50 15.38
CA VAL A 212 2.00 -9.37 14.20
C VAL A 212 0.53 -9.62 13.91
N LEU A 213 0.14 -9.62 12.64
CA LEU A 213 -1.12 -10.21 12.14
C LEU A 213 -0.76 -11.12 10.97
N GLY A 214 -1.30 -12.34 10.95
CA GLY A 214 -0.93 -13.35 9.96
C GLY A 214 0.59 -13.56 9.91
N ASP A 215 1.15 -13.42 8.71
CA ASP A 215 2.60 -13.50 8.44
C ASP A 215 3.33 -12.14 8.49
N VAL A 216 2.67 -11.07 8.90
CA VAL A 216 3.14 -9.68 8.75
C VAL A 216 3.48 -9.05 10.10
N GLY A 217 4.70 -8.51 10.22
CA GLY A 217 5.13 -7.72 11.38
C GLY A 217 4.81 -6.23 11.19
N PHE A 218 4.33 -5.57 12.23
CA PHE A 218 3.98 -4.15 12.22
C PHE A 218 4.66 -3.41 13.38
N CYS A 219 5.38 -2.33 13.10
CA CYS A 219 5.93 -1.40 14.09
C CYS A 219 6.08 -0.01 13.47
N HIS A 220 6.06 1.06 14.26
CA HIS A 220 6.24 2.41 13.71
C HIS A 220 7.64 2.61 13.11
N GLY A 221 8.72 2.39 13.88
CA GLY A 221 10.10 2.42 13.37
C GLY A 221 11.16 2.89 14.37
N HIS A 222 10.81 3.82 15.28
CA HIS A 222 11.74 4.41 16.26
C HIS A 222 12.31 3.44 17.30
N ALA A 223 11.71 2.25 17.46
CA ALA A 223 12.05 1.28 18.51
C ALA A 223 12.43 -0.09 17.93
N TRP A 224 13.29 -0.82 18.65
CA TRP A 224 13.66 -2.19 18.32
C TRP A 224 12.44 -3.14 18.43
N PRO A 225 11.99 -3.81 17.35
CA PRO A 225 10.82 -4.67 17.42
C PRO A 225 11.04 -5.94 18.26
N TYR A 226 9.95 -6.50 18.77
CA TYR A 226 9.99 -7.79 19.48
C TYR A 226 10.51 -8.91 18.56
N ARG A 227 11.15 -9.93 19.14
CA ARG A 227 11.62 -11.12 18.40
C ARG A 227 10.54 -11.82 17.57
N LYS A 228 9.27 -11.75 17.99
CA LYS A 228 8.12 -12.28 17.21
C LYS A 228 7.80 -11.47 15.96
N VAL A 229 7.99 -10.14 16.00
CA VAL A 229 7.76 -9.23 14.88
C VAL A 229 8.84 -9.43 13.81
N MET A 230 10.09 -9.58 14.23
CA MET A 230 11.21 -9.92 13.32
C MET A 230 11.20 -11.38 12.83
N ALA A 231 10.29 -12.22 13.32
CA ALA A 231 10.11 -13.60 12.84
C ALA A 231 9.00 -13.75 11.79
N ALA A 232 8.31 -12.65 11.45
CA ALA A 232 7.33 -12.55 10.37
C ALA A 232 7.99 -12.68 8.97
N LYS A 233 7.19 -12.90 7.91
CA LYS A 233 7.70 -13.01 6.53
C LYS A 233 8.14 -11.66 5.96
N ALA A 234 7.45 -10.56 6.30
CA ALA A 234 7.89 -9.19 6.04
C ALA A 234 7.59 -8.27 7.24
N LEU A 235 8.22 -7.10 7.27
CA LEU A 235 7.95 -6.01 8.21
C LEU A 235 7.30 -4.84 7.48
N VAL A 236 6.36 -4.15 8.13
CA VAL A 236 5.75 -2.90 7.63
C VAL A 236 5.93 -1.82 8.70
N MET A 237 6.39 -0.64 8.28
CA MET A 237 6.76 0.48 9.16
C MET A 237 6.60 1.86 8.51
N GLY A 238 6.58 2.94 9.30
CA GLY A 238 6.52 4.34 8.87
C GLY A 238 7.75 5.11 9.34
N HIS A 239 7.56 6.17 10.14
CA HIS A 239 8.56 6.92 10.92
C HIS A 239 9.53 7.80 10.12
N ASN A 240 9.96 7.36 8.93
CA ASN A 240 10.99 8.04 8.13
C ASN A 240 10.40 8.87 6.99
N HIS A 241 9.08 9.02 6.92
CA HIS A 241 8.29 9.74 5.89
C HIS A 241 8.95 9.71 4.49
N PRO A 242 9.25 8.51 3.96
CA PRO A 242 10.15 8.36 2.80
C PRO A 242 9.65 9.13 1.57
N ALA A 243 10.51 9.97 1.01
CA ALA A 243 10.24 10.74 -0.20
C ALA A 243 11.45 10.79 -1.13
N VAL A 244 11.23 11.04 -2.42
CA VAL A 244 12.27 11.31 -3.40
C VAL A 244 12.28 12.78 -3.75
N ALA A 245 13.47 13.37 -3.74
CA ALA A 245 13.68 14.71 -4.26
C ALA A 245 14.11 14.67 -5.73
N PHE A 246 13.41 15.47 -6.54
CA PHE A 246 13.75 15.75 -7.92
C PHE A 246 14.28 17.18 -8.05
N ARG A 247 15.11 17.40 -9.08
CA ARG A 247 15.56 18.72 -9.48
C ARG A 247 15.42 18.88 -10.99
N ASP A 248 14.81 19.97 -11.44
CA ASP A 248 14.67 20.26 -12.86
C ASP A 248 15.86 21.03 -13.43
N VAL A 249 15.85 21.25 -14.76
CA VAL A 249 16.90 21.98 -15.48
C VAL A 249 16.95 23.49 -15.17
N MET A 250 15.87 24.05 -14.60
CA MET A 250 15.82 25.43 -14.11
C MET A 250 16.31 25.53 -12.66
N GLY A 251 16.62 24.40 -12.03
CA GLY A 251 17.14 24.28 -10.67
C GLY A 251 16.06 24.19 -9.58
N SER A 252 14.77 24.17 -9.96
CA SER A 252 13.64 23.99 -9.06
C SER A 252 13.68 22.63 -8.38
N ARG A 253 13.11 22.53 -7.18
CA ARG A 253 13.15 21.32 -6.34
C ARG A 253 11.73 20.88 -6.00
N THR A 254 11.44 19.60 -6.16
CA THR A 254 10.19 18.98 -5.71
C THR A 254 10.49 17.74 -4.88
N ILE A 255 9.76 17.55 -3.79
CA ILE A 255 9.82 16.35 -2.94
C ILE A 255 8.49 15.62 -3.15
N GLN A 256 8.55 14.32 -3.41
CA GLN A 256 7.36 13.48 -3.64
C GLN A 256 7.42 12.23 -2.74
N PRO A 257 6.36 11.88 -2.00
CA PRO A 257 6.32 10.68 -1.17
C PRO A 257 6.59 9.40 -1.99
N CYS A 258 7.28 8.44 -1.39
CA CYS A 258 7.71 7.22 -2.06
C CYS A 258 7.63 5.99 -1.14
N TRP A 259 7.44 4.83 -1.74
CA TRP A 259 7.55 3.53 -1.09
C TRP A 259 9.00 3.04 -1.11
N MET A 260 9.52 2.59 0.04
CA MET A 260 10.78 1.84 0.09
C MET A 260 10.53 0.37 0.40
N ARG A 261 11.02 -0.55 -0.44
CA ARG A 261 11.06 -1.99 -0.14
C ARG A 261 12.49 -2.44 0.09
N ILE A 262 12.87 -2.60 1.36
CA ILE A 262 14.26 -2.75 1.80
C ILE A 262 14.56 -4.21 2.18
N PRO A 263 15.44 -4.93 1.47
CA PRO A 263 15.76 -6.32 1.80
C PRO A 263 16.62 -6.42 3.08
N PHE A 264 16.29 -7.37 3.95
CA PHE A 264 17.08 -7.63 5.16
C PHE A 264 18.43 -8.30 4.85
N ARG A 265 19.40 -8.17 5.76
CA ARG A 265 20.60 -9.02 5.83
C ARG A 265 20.19 -10.45 6.18
N ARG A 266 20.99 -11.45 5.80
CA ARG A 266 20.65 -12.89 6.00
C ARG A 266 20.69 -13.36 7.46
N ARG A 267 21.34 -12.62 8.34
CA ARG A 267 21.54 -12.90 9.79
C ARG A 267 21.79 -11.57 10.50
N HIS A 268 21.38 -11.44 11.77
CA HIS A 268 21.70 -10.30 12.63
C HIS A 268 21.90 -10.74 14.08
N LYS A 269 22.78 -10.09 14.85
CA LYS A 269 23.16 -10.52 16.22
C LYS A 269 21.97 -10.52 17.21
N ARG A 270 20.99 -9.63 17.04
CA ARG A 270 19.83 -9.48 17.93
C ARG A 270 18.70 -10.49 17.68
N TYR A 271 18.59 -11.01 16.45
CA TYR A 271 17.40 -11.73 15.97
C TYR A 271 17.76 -13.04 15.24
N ALA A 272 17.26 -14.17 15.75
CA ALA A 272 17.53 -15.50 15.20
C ALA A 272 16.77 -15.81 13.89
N LYS A 273 15.70 -15.06 13.62
CA LYS A 273 14.99 -14.98 12.34
C LYS A 273 14.89 -13.51 11.95
N LEU A 274 14.80 -13.26 10.65
CA LEU A 274 14.57 -11.95 10.07
C LEU A 274 13.48 -12.06 8.98
N PRO A 275 12.72 -10.99 8.70
CA PRO A 275 11.83 -10.95 7.55
C PRO A 275 12.62 -10.94 6.24
N ARG A 276 11.94 -11.08 5.10
CA ARG A 276 12.56 -10.98 3.77
C ARG A 276 12.89 -9.53 3.43
N GLU A 277 11.93 -8.65 3.69
CA GLU A 277 11.97 -7.22 3.42
C GLU A 277 11.29 -6.43 4.54
N ALA A 278 11.64 -5.15 4.66
CA ALA A 278 10.84 -4.13 5.33
C ALA A 278 10.22 -3.23 4.26
N VAL A 279 8.91 -3.00 4.34
CA VAL A 279 8.21 -1.98 3.56
C VAL A 279 8.08 -0.74 4.43
N VAL A 280 8.69 0.37 4.00
CA VAL A 280 8.51 1.68 4.61
C VAL A 280 7.37 2.37 3.86
N VAL A 281 6.32 2.67 4.62
CA VAL A 281 5.09 3.34 4.17
C VAL A 281 5.34 4.86 4.25
N PRO A 282 5.01 5.63 3.20
CA PRO A 282 5.02 7.09 3.26
C PRO A 282 3.95 7.63 4.23
N ALA A 283 4.12 8.87 4.70
CA ALA A 283 3.14 9.50 5.57
C ALA A 283 1.80 9.73 4.84
N LEU A 284 0.67 9.49 5.53
CA LEU A 284 -0.66 9.80 4.99
C LEU A 284 -0.95 11.31 5.04
N ASN A 285 -0.41 12.01 6.03
CA ASN A 285 -0.58 13.44 6.15
C ASN A 285 0.49 14.19 5.33
N GLU A 286 0.07 14.73 4.19
CA GLU A 286 0.88 15.58 3.29
C GLU A 286 1.61 16.72 4.01
N LEU A 287 1.08 17.21 5.14
CA LEU A 287 1.66 18.31 5.92
C LEU A 287 2.95 17.93 6.64
N CYS A 288 3.24 16.63 6.83
CA CYS A 288 4.54 16.16 7.32
C CYS A 288 5.67 16.44 6.32
N GLY A 289 5.33 16.65 5.03
CA GLY A 289 6.30 16.76 3.95
C GLY A 289 6.90 15.39 3.63
N GLY A 290 8.20 15.24 3.83
CA GLY A 290 8.90 13.97 3.62
C GLY A 290 10.41 14.11 3.59
N VAL A 291 11.09 12.99 3.76
CA VAL A 291 12.56 12.90 3.87
C VAL A 291 13.14 12.45 2.52
N PRO A 292 13.93 13.29 1.82
CA PRO A 292 14.66 12.91 0.60
C PRO A 292 15.61 11.72 0.77
N VAL A 293 15.10 10.51 0.62
CA VAL A 293 15.86 9.25 0.85
C VAL A 293 17.02 9.10 -0.13
N ASN A 294 16.89 9.73 -1.31
CA ASN A 294 17.88 9.72 -2.38
C ASN A 294 18.98 10.79 -2.23
N ASP A 295 18.88 11.71 -1.28
CA ASP A 295 19.98 12.65 -1.03
C ASP A 295 21.21 11.92 -0.43
N LEU A 296 22.41 12.41 -0.72
CA LEU A 296 23.67 11.85 -0.20
C LEU A 296 23.90 12.14 1.30
N ARG A 297 23.20 13.12 1.87
CA ARG A 297 23.38 13.62 3.25
C ARG A 297 22.28 13.15 4.20
N VAL A 298 21.28 12.42 3.67
CA VAL A 298 20.13 11.92 4.44
C VAL A 298 20.59 11.01 5.59
N ASN A 299 19.91 11.11 6.73
CA ASN A 299 20.12 10.23 7.87
C ASN A 299 18.78 9.63 8.29
N PHE A 300 18.61 8.33 8.09
CA PHE A 300 17.42 7.60 8.51
C PHE A 300 17.33 7.53 10.05
N LEU A 301 16.12 7.65 10.58
CA LEU A 301 15.83 7.56 12.01
C LEU A 301 15.41 6.15 12.42
N GLY A 302 15.62 5.86 13.71
CA GLY A 302 15.25 4.60 14.34
C GLY A 302 16.28 3.47 14.14
N PRO A 303 16.30 2.48 15.04
CA PRO A 303 17.32 1.44 15.08
C PRO A 303 17.27 0.43 13.92
N LEU A 304 16.23 0.47 13.08
CA LEU A 304 16.04 -0.51 12.01
C LEU A 304 16.95 -0.27 10.80
N PHE A 305 17.36 0.97 10.55
CA PHE A 305 18.24 1.35 9.44
C PHE A 305 19.74 1.05 9.67
N ASP A 306 20.07 0.29 10.71
CA ASP A 306 21.40 -0.30 10.92
C ASP A 306 21.86 -1.07 9.66
N PRO A 307 23.01 -0.72 9.04
CA PRO A 307 23.53 -1.43 7.86
C PRO A 307 23.84 -2.92 8.11
N ALA A 308 23.97 -3.36 9.36
CA ALA A 308 24.10 -4.78 9.74
C ALA A 308 22.75 -5.51 9.84
N LEU A 309 21.62 -4.80 9.72
CA LEU A 309 20.26 -5.34 9.72
C LEU A 309 19.58 -5.19 8.34
N LEU A 310 19.56 -3.98 7.79
CA LEU A 310 18.96 -3.66 6.48
C LEU A 310 20.02 -3.46 5.39
N ARG A 311 19.58 -3.61 4.13
CA ARG A 311 20.35 -3.27 2.93
C ARG A 311 19.74 -2.03 2.26
N THR A 312 19.86 -0.88 2.91
CA THR A 312 19.18 0.37 2.50
C THR A 312 19.49 0.77 1.06
N ASP A 313 20.74 0.63 0.61
CA ASP A 313 21.16 0.91 -0.78
C ASP A 313 20.68 -0.13 -1.82
N ASP A 314 20.10 -1.26 -1.38
CA ASP A 314 19.41 -2.25 -2.21
C ASP A 314 17.87 -2.11 -2.14
N ALA A 315 17.35 -1.06 -1.51
CA ALA A 315 15.91 -0.78 -1.48
C ALA A 315 15.37 -0.48 -2.88
N ASP A 316 14.23 -1.07 -3.24
CA ASP A 316 13.45 -0.63 -4.40
C ASP A 316 12.64 0.61 -4.03
N ILE A 317 12.69 1.64 -4.86
CA ILE A 317 12.01 2.92 -4.64
C ILE A 317 10.91 3.09 -5.68
N HIS A 318 9.69 3.38 -5.24
CA HIS A 318 8.55 3.65 -6.12
C HIS A 318 7.81 4.91 -5.67
N LEU A 319 7.31 5.72 -6.61
CA LEU A 319 6.37 6.80 -6.30
C LEU A 319 4.96 6.24 -6.00
N LEU A 320 4.05 7.08 -5.50
CA LEU A 320 2.68 6.66 -5.16
C LEU A 320 1.89 6.16 -6.38
N ASP A 321 2.12 6.72 -7.57
CA ASP A 321 1.52 6.30 -8.85
C ASP A 321 1.97 4.90 -9.32
N GLY A 322 2.94 4.29 -8.64
CA GLY A 322 3.54 3.01 -8.98
C GLY A 322 4.81 3.11 -9.84
N THR A 323 5.27 4.31 -10.21
CA THR A 323 6.49 4.51 -11.00
C THR A 323 7.71 3.99 -10.23
N HIS A 324 8.32 2.90 -10.73
CA HIS A 324 9.56 2.35 -10.18
C HIS A 324 10.77 3.19 -10.62
N LEU A 325 11.54 3.66 -9.65
CA LEU A 325 12.73 4.51 -9.87
C LEU A 325 14.05 3.72 -9.84
N GLY A 326 14.00 2.39 -9.71
CA GLY A 326 15.18 1.55 -9.55
C GLY A 326 15.59 1.35 -8.08
N LYS A 327 16.88 1.09 -7.84
CA LYS A 327 17.42 0.95 -6.47
C LYS A 327 17.89 2.27 -5.90
N LEU A 328 17.85 2.40 -4.57
CA LEU A 328 18.26 3.64 -3.90
C LEU A 328 19.66 4.12 -4.29
N ARG A 329 20.63 3.21 -4.43
CA ARG A 329 21.99 3.53 -4.91
C ARG A 329 22.07 4.11 -6.32
N GLU A 330 21.11 3.78 -7.19
CA GLU A 330 21.09 4.17 -8.61
C GLU A 330 20.50 5.58 -8.80
N ILE A 331 19.76 6.09 -7.80
CA ILE A 331 19.15 7.42 -7.81
C ILE A 331 19.77 8.40 -6.79
N ARG A 332 20.92 8.07 -6.19
CA ARG A 332 21.62 8.95 -5.24
C ARG A 332 22.03 10.27 -5.89
N VAL A 333 21.71 11.39 -5.26
CA VAL A 333 22.06 12.75 -5.71
C VAL A 333 22.49 13.63 -4.54
N ASP A 334 23.28 14.68 -4.80
CA ASP A 334 23.26 15.84 -3.92
C ASP A 334 22.12 16.75 -4.39
N ALA A 335 20.95 16.67 -3.75
CA ALA A 335 19.82 17.54 -4.07
C ALA A 335 20.01 18.95 -3.47
N GLY A 336 21.13 19.18 -2.75
CA GLY A 336 21.50 20.46 -2.19
C GLY A 336 20.70 20.83 -0.95
N PHE A 337 20.16 19.85 -0.23
CA PHE A 337 19.51 20.09 1.06
C PHE A 337 20.54 20.30 2.17
N ARG A 338 20.19 21.17 3.10
CA ARG A 338 20.79 21.27 4.43
C ARG A 338 20.04 20.34 5.37
N ARG A 339 20.64 19.98 6.51
CA ARG A 339 19.92 19.24 7.58
C ARG A 339 18.69 20.01 8.10
N GLU A 340 18.70 21.33 7.96
CA GLU A 340 17.61 22.26 8.27
C GLU A 340 16.37 22.06 7.38
N ASP A 341 16.53 21.53 6.16
CA ASP A 341 15.46 21.42 5.17
C ASP A 341 14.62 20.14 5.35
N TYR A 342 15.11 19.18 6.14
CA TYR A 342 14.44 17.90 6.42
C TYR A 342 13.46 18.10 7.59
N ARG A 343 12.17 18.25 7.28
CA ARG A 343 11.10 18.15 8.28
C ARG A 343 10.87 16.68 8.64
N GLN A 344 10.75 16.39 9.93
CA GLN A 344 10.51 15.08 10.57
C GLN A 344 9.72 15.33 11.86
#